data_AF-A0A528D5K3-F1
#
_entry.id   AF-A0A528D5K3-F1
#
_cell.length_a   1.000
_cell.length_b   1.000
_cell.length_c   1.000
_cell.angle_alpha   90.00
_cell.angle_beta   90.00
_cell.angle_gamma   90.00
#
_symmetry.space_group_name_H-M   'P 1'
#
loop_
_entity.id
_entity.type
_entity.pdbx_description
1 polymer ?
#
loop_
_entity_poly.entity_id
_entity_poly.type
_entity_poly.pdbx_seq_one_letter_code
_entity_poly.pdbx_strand_id
1 'polypeptide(L)'
;NGFASQADVLIETRRAADLLGATKMDRPEDVQPNAANGKVYLMLTNNSKRKADQVDAANPRAENAFGHIIEIVEDGGDFTASKGKWEVLLKCGDPSVAEVGATFSTATTANGRFGMPDNCAIDSAGRL
;
A
#
# COMPACT_ATOMS: atom_id res chain seq x y z
N ASN A 1 19.36 7.70 20.71
CA ASN A 1 18.60 7.88 19.45
C ASN A 1 18.59 9.34 18.98
N GLY A 2 18.90 10.32 19.85
CA GLY A 2 19.05 11.73 19.46
C GLY A 2 17.73 12.50 19.41
N PHE A 3 16.78 12.12 20.27
CA PHE A 3 15.54 12.85 20.59
C PHE A 3 15.59 13.19 22.08
N ALA A 4 15.32 14.44 22.46
CA ALA A 4 15.29 14.91 23.85
C ALA A 4 13.88 14.85 24.45
N SER A 5 12.84 14.80 23.62
CA SER A 5 11.45 14.73 24.07
C SER A 5 10.53 14.02 23.07
N GLN A 6 9.29 13.76 23.47
CA GLN A 6 8.26 13.27 22.56
C GLN A 6 7.91 14.28 21.46
N ALA A 7 8.11 15.58 21.70
CA ALA A 7 7.91 16.60 20.68
C ALA A 7 8.88 16.39 19.51
N ASP A 8 10.14 16.07 19.80
CA ASP A 8 11.15 15.80 18.76
C ASP A 8 10.76 14.58 17.93
N VAL A 9 10.22 13.53 18.57
CA VAL A 9 9.75 12.33 17.86
C VAL A 9 8.64 12.67 16.87
N LEU A 10 7.67 13.52 17.26
CA LEU A 10 6.57 13.90 16.38
C LEU A 10 7.03 14.83 15.25
N ILE A 11 7.92 15.79 15.54
CA ILE A 11 8.49 16.70 14.53
C ILE A 11 9.34 15.92 13.53
N GLU A 12 10.14 14.97 14.00
CA GLU A 12 11.06 14.18 13.19
C GLU A 12 10.57 12.73 12.95
N THR A 13 9.25 12.54 12.83
CA THR A 13 8.60 11.21 12.76
C THR A 13 9.26 10.28 11.73
N ARG A 14 9.68 10.82 10.57
CA ARG A 14 10.38 10.03 9.54
C ARG A 14 11.70 9.43 10.05
N ARG A 15 12.54 10.23 10.71
CA ARG A 15 13.81 9.77 11.29
C ARG A 15 13.57 8.78 12.43
N ALA A 16 12.55 9.02 13.24
CA ALA A 16 12.16 8.09 14.31
C ALA A 16 11.73 6.73 13.75
N ALA A 17 10.91 6.72 12.69
CA ALA A 17 10.48 5.49 12.00
C ALA A 17 11.64 4.75 11.33
N ASP A 18 12.56 5.47 10.68
CA ASP A 18 13.78 4.88 10.10
C ASP A 18 14.64 4.19 11.18
N LEU A 19 14.79 4.81 12.36
CA LEU A 19 15.53 4.22 13.48
C LEU A 19 14.87 2.95 14.04
N LEU A 20 13.55 2.82 13.92
CA LEU A 20 12.79 1.62 14.31
C LEU A 20 12.72 0.57 13.19
N GLY A 21 13.25 0.86 12.01
CA GLY A 21 13.26 -0.08 10.88
C GLY A 21 11.92 -0.22 10.17
N ALA A 22 11.13 0.86 10.09
CA ALA A 22 9.90 0.86 9.31
C ALA A 22 10.15 0.48 7.83
N THR A 23 9.23 -0.29 7.25
CA THR A 23 9.31 -0.67 5.83
C THR A 23 9.15 0.55 4.94
N LYS A 24 10.08 0.74 4.00
CA LYS A 24 9.99 1.83 3.01
C LYS A 24 9.01 1.44 1.92
N MET A 25 7.93 2.21 1.77
CA MET A 25 6.81 1.91 0.88
C MET A 25 6.85 2.70 -0.43
N ASP A 26 6.19 2.18 -1.47
CA ASP A 26 6.02 2.82 -2.77
C ASP A 26 4.95 3.91 -2.76
N ARG A 27 5.33 5.07 -2.23
CA ARG A 27 4.52 6.31 -2.23
C ARG A 27 3.08 6.05 -1.74
N PRO A 28 2.91 5.74 -0.44
CA PRO A 28 1.59 5.74 0.20
C PRO A 28 0.87 7.07 -0.06
N GLU A 29 -0.32 6.99 -0.64
CA GLU A 29 -1.24 8.12 -0.79
C GLU A 29 -2.40 7.92 0.20
N ASP A 30 -3.56 7.46 -0.28
CA ASP A 30 -4.76 7.31 0.55
C ASP A 30 -4.82 5.99 1.33
N VAL A 31 -5.46 6.04 2.50
CA VAL A 31 -5.68 4.91 3.40
C VAL A 31 -7.14 4.89 3.83
N GLN A 32 -7.89 3.90 3.37
CA GLN A 32 -9.33 3.85 3.56
C GLN A 32 -9.76 2.59 4.31
N PRO A 33 -10.21 2.71 5.57
CA PRO A 33 -10.86 1.61 6.28
C PRO A 33 -12.26 1.35 5.72
N ASN A 34 -12.65 0.07 5.66
CA ASN A 34 -13.99 -0.37 5.32
C ASN A 34 -14.67 -0.95 6.57
N ALA A 35 -15.61 -0.19 7.12
CA ALA A 35 -16.33 -0.58 8.34
C ALA A 35 -17.23 -1.82 8.16
N ALA A 36 -17.62 -2.16 6.93
CA ALA A 36 -18.49 -3.31 6.66
C ALA A 36 -17.74 -4.64 6.77
N ASN A 37 -16.43 -4.67 6.49
CA ASN A 37 -15.63 -5.89 6.51
C ASN A 37 -14.39 -5.84 7.41
N GLY A 38 -14.10 -4.69 8.03
CA GLY A 38 -12.98 -4.49 8.94
C GLY A 38 -11.61 -4.39 8.28
N LYS A 39 -11.54 -4.31 6.94
CA LYS A 39 -10.28 -4.25 6.20
C LYS A 39 -9.85 -2.81 5.94
N VAL A 40 -8.56 -2.59 5.73
CA VAL A 40 -7.98 -1.29 5.38
C VAL A 40 -7.27 -1.36 4.04
N TYR A 41 -7.58 -0.44 3.14
CA TYR A 41 -6.98 -0.36 1.81
C TYR A 41 -5.94 0.76 1.77
N LEU A 42 -4.73 0.45 1.34
CA LEU A 42 -3.63 1.38 1.17
C LEU A 42 -3.28 1.51 -0.32
N MET A 43 -3.39 2.73 -0.85
CA MET A 43 -3.02 3.06 -2.22
C MET A 43 -1.52 3.38 -2.30
N LEU A 44 -0.79 2.62 -3.12
CA LEU A 44 0.64 2.78 -3.37
C LEU A 44 0.85 3.15 -4.83
N THR A 45 0.82 4.44 -5.10
CA THR A 45 0.63 4.97 -6.47
C THR A 45 1.78 4.66 -7.42
N ASN A 46 3.05 4.72 -7.01
CA ASN A 46 4.23 4.33 -7.80
C ASN A 46 5.53 4.59 -7.03
N ASN A 47 6.64 4.06 -7.54
CA ASN A 47 7.98 4.43 -7.15
C ASN A 47 8.98 4.08 -8.26
N SER A 48 9.19 5.00 -9.20
CA SER A 48 10.20 4.83 -10.26
C SER A 48 11.64 4.79 -9.73
N LYS A 49 11.87 5.11 -8.46
CA LYS A 49 13.19 5.06 -7.81
C LYS A 49 13.45 3.75 -7.07
N ARG A 50 12.48 2.83 -6.97
CA ARG A 50 12.70 1.53 -6.33
C ARG A 50 13.74 0.75 -7.12
N LYS A 51 14.83 0.39 -6.46
CA LYS A 51 15.89 -0.43 -7.07
C LYS A 51 15.56 -1.90 -6.94
N ALA A 52 16.17 -2.72 -7.81
CA ALA A 52 15.96 -4.17 -7.83
C ALA A 52 16.34 -4.85 -6.51
N ASP A 53 17.39 -4.37 -5.84
CA ASP A 53 17.84 -4.87 -4.53
C ASP A 53 16.96 -4.41 -3.35
N GLN A 54 16.00 -3.52 -3.60
CA GLN A 54 15.03 -3.03 -2.61
C GLN A 54 13.65 -3.66 -2.80
N VAL A 55 13.47 -4.56 -3.77
CA VAL A 55 12.19 -5.24 -3.98
C VAL A 55 11.93 -6.19 -2.82
N ASP A 56 10.72 -6.14 -2.29
CA ASP A 56 10.25 -6.99 -1.19
C ASP A 56 8.79 -7.39 -1.43
N ALA A 57 8.22 -8.17 -0.52
CA ALA A 57 6.85 -8.65 -0.66
C ALA A 57 5.81 -7.50 -0.69
N ALA A 58 6.09 -6.40 0.03
CA ALA A 58 5.19 -5.26 0.13
C ALA A 58 5.40 -4.26 -1.02
N ASN A 59 6.51 -4.36 -1.76
CA ASN A 59 6.86 -3.49 -2.87
C ASN A 59 7.49 -4.35 -4.00
N PRO A 60 6.67 -5.09 -4.76
CA PRO A 60 7.13 -6.25 -5.53
C PRO A 60 7.75 -5.92 -6.89
N ARG A 61 7.98 -4.64 -7.22
CA ARG A 61 8.51 -4.22 -8.53
C ARG A 61 9.59 -3.16 -8.37
N ALA A 62 10.70 -3.35 -9.08
CA ALA A 62 11.68 -2.29 -9.33
C ALA A 62 11.09 -1.28 -10.33
N GLU A 63 11.55 -0.03 -10.25
CA GLU A 63 11.13 1.06 -11.15
C GLU A 63 9.60 1.13 -11.33
N ASN A 64 8.87 0.90 -10.24
CA ASN A 64 7.44 0.66 -10.23
C ASN A 64 6.66 1.88 -10.75
N ALA A 65 6.33 1.92 -12.05
CA ALA A 65 5.62 3.04 -12.66
C ALA A 65 4.10 3.01 -12.41
N PHE A 66 3.53 1.86 -12.08
CA PHE A 66 2.09 1.65 -12.12
C PHE A 66 1.41 1.54 -10.76
N GLY A 67 2.17 1.31 -9.69
CA GLY A 67 1.60 1.20 -8.35
C GLY A 67 0.77 -0.07 -8.09
N HIS A 68 0.28 -0.18 -6.87
CA HIS A 68 -0.46 -1.32 -6.38
C HIS A 68 -1.30 -0.95 -5.15
N ILE A 69 -2.15 -1.88 -4.73
CA ILE A 69 -3.03 -1.71 -3.57
C ILE A 69 -2.70 -2.81 -2.57
N ILE A 70 -2.47 -2.44 -1.31
CA ILE A 70 -2.36 -3.38 -0.20
C ILE A 70 -3.68 -3.37 0.57
N GLU A 71 -4.15 -4.56 0.95
CA GLU A 71 -5.26 -4.74 1.89
C GLU A 71 -4.70 -5.29 3.22
N ILE A 72 -5.12 -4.70 4.33
CA ILE A 72 -4.67 -5.03 5.69
C ILE A 72 -5.86 -5.50 6.52
N VAL A 73 -5.63 -6.50 7.36
CA VAL A 73 -6.59 -7.02 8.34
C VAL A 73 -5.88 -7.15 9.69
N GLU A 74 -6.36 -6.44 10.69
CA GLU A 74 -5.82 -6.52 12.05
C GLU A 74 -6.17 -7.85 12.73
N ASP A 75 -5.29 -8.33 13.61
CA ASP A 75 -5.51 -9.60 14.32
C ASP A 75 -6.81 -9.55 15.12
N GLY A 76 -7.67 -10.55 14.91
CA GLY A 76 -8.98 -10.63 15.55
C GLY A 76 -10.00 -9.58 15.09
N GLY A 77 -9.69 -8.79 14.05
CA GLY A 77 -10.55 -7.66 13.63
C GLY A 77 -10.55 -6.51 14.63
N ASP A 78 -9.54 -6.43 15.50
CA ASP A 78 -9.40 -5.41 16.55
C ASP A 78 -8.43 -4.31 16.08
N PHE A 79 -8.94 -3.10 15.85
CA PHE A 79 -8.12 -1.94 15.44
C PHE A 79 -7.15 -1.44 16.52
N THR A 80 -7.19 -2.00 17.74
CA THR A 80 -6.19 -1.75 18.78
C THR A 80 -5.05 -2.77 18.78
N ALA A 81 -5.14 -3.82 17.93
CA ALA A 81 -4.09 -4.80 17.79
C ALA A 81 -2.79 -4.16 17.27
N SER A 82 -1.65 -4.71 17.69
CA SER A 82 -0.32 -4.28 17.22
C SER A 82 0.23 -5.18 16.10
N LYS A 83 -0.59 -6.12 15.63
CA LYS A 83 -0.25 -7.12 14.62
C LYS A 83 -1.47 -7.38 13.75
N GLY A 84 -1.19 -7.74 12.51
CA GLY A 84 -2.20 -8.14 11.55
C GLY A 84 -1.57 -8.86 10.37
N LYS A 85 -2.40 -9.10 9.37
CA LYS A 85 -2.02 -9.68 8.09
C LYS A 85 -2.28 -8.67 6.99
N TRP A 86 -1.57 -8.82 5.89
CA TRP A 86 -1.78 -8.01 4.71
C TRP A 86 -1.50 -8.82 3.45
N GLU A 87 -2.04 -8.37 2.34
CA GLU A 87 -1.71 -8.89 1.01
C GLU A 87 -1.75 -7.77 -0.04
N VAL A 88 -1.05 -7.99 -1.16
CA VAL A 88 -1.20 -7.13 -2.33
C VAL A 88 -2.49 -7.51 -3.04
N LEU A 89 -3.55 -6.73 -2.81
CA LEU A 89 -4.86 -6.93 -3.43
C LEU A 89 -4.77 -6.82 -4.96
N LEU A 90 -4.05 -5.82 -5.46
CA LEU A 90 -3.98 -5.56 -6.90
C LEU A 90 -2.65 -4.92 -7.29
N LYS A 91 -1.91 -5.56 -8.20
CA LYS A 91 -0.83 -4.93 -8.96
C LYS A 91 -1.43 -4.27 -10.21
N CYS A 92 -1.28 -2.95 -10.29
CA CYS A 92 -1.83 -2.15 -11.38
C CYS A 92 -0.89 -2.12 -12.59
N GLY A 93 -1.39 -1.68 -13.74
CA GLY A 93 -0.66 -1.59 -15.01
C GLY A 93 -1.34 -2.36 -16.16
N ASP A 94 -0.64 -2.48 -17.29
CA ASP A 94 -1.15 -3.24 -18.44
C ASP A 94 -0.85 -4.75 -18.31
N PRO A 95 -1.85 -5.62 -18.14
CA PRO A 95 -1.65 -7.06 -18.09
C PRO A 95 -1.34 -7.68 -19.46
N SER A 96 -1.40 -6.92 -20.57
CA SER A 96 -0.94 -7.40 -21.87
C SER A 96 0.59 -7.51 -21.98
N VAL A 97 1.30 -6.78 -21.12
CA VAL A 97 2.76 -6.78 -21.02
C VAL A 97 3.16 -7.66 -19.84
N ALA A 98 3.65 -8.87 -20.11
CA ALA A 98 3.92 -9.87 -19.08
C ALA A 98 4.87 -9.36 -17.97
N GLU A 99 5.85 -8.54 -18.35
CA GLU A 99 6.86 -7.96 -17.47
C GLU A 99 6.25 -6.97 -16.45
N VAL A 100 5.10 -6.36 -16.75
CA VAL A 100 4.40 -5.46 -15.82
C VAL A 100 3.81 -6.25 -14.63
N GLY A 101 3.43 -7.51 -14.88
CA GLY A 101 2.92 -8.42 -13.85
C GLY A 101 1.65 -7.92 -13.16
N ALA A 102 0.77 -7.22 -13.88
CA ALA A 102 -0.51 -6.74 -13.35
C ALA A 102 -1.46 -7.92 -13.03
N THR A 103 -2.30 -7.77 -12.00
CA THR A 103 -3.11 -8.88 -11.45
C THR A 103 -4.60 -8.57 -11.41
N PHE A 104 -5.11 -7.95 -12.48
CA PHE A 104 -6.54 -7.75 -12.64
C PHE A 104 -7.29 -9.08 -12.78
N SER A 105 -8.55 -9.11 -12.35
CA SER A 105 -9.45 -10.24 -12.59
C SER A 105 -9.58 -10.52 -14.09
N THR A 106 -9.79 -11.78 -14.47
CA THR A 106 -10.08 -12.16 -15.86
C THR A 106 -11.38 -11.54 -16.37
N ALA A 107 -12.27 -11.10 -15.47
CA ALA A 107 -13.49 -10.36 -15.81
C ALA A 107 -13.23 -8.86 -16.10
N THR A 108 -12.06 -8.33 -15.77
CA THR A 108 -11.73 -6.91 -16.02
C THR A 108 -11.55 -6.69 -17.52
N THR A 109 -12.35 -5.79 -18.08
CA THR A 109 -12.28 -5.43 -19.51
C THR A 109 -11.02 -4.62 -19.82
N ALA A 110 -10.72 -4.42 -21.11
CA ALA A 110 -9.60 -3.59 -21.54
C ALA A 110 -9.65 -2.16 -20.97
N ASN A 111 -10.86 -1.62 -20.75
CA ASN A 111 -11.06 -0.26 -20.23
C ASN A 111 -11.16 -0.20 -18.70
N GLY A 112 -11.19 -1.35 -18.01
CA GLY A 112 -11.24 -1.41 -16.56
C GLY A 112 -9.87 -1.47 -15.89
N ARG A 113 -8.79 -1.48 -16.68
CA ARG A 113 -7.41 -1.53 -16.20
C ARG A 113 -6.95 -0.11 -15.87
N PHE A 114 -6.15 0.02 -14.82
CA PHE A 114 -5.62 1.31 -14.39
C PHE A 114 -4.19 1.17 -13.84
N GLY A 115 -3.57 2.32 -13.62
CA GLY A 115 -2.29 2.51 -12.96
C GLY A 115 -2.36 3.74 -12.06
N MET A 116 -1.37 3.87 -11.17
CA MET A 116 -1.21 4.99 -10.25
C MET A 116 -2.41 5.21 -9.33
N PRO A 117 -2.88 4.16 -8.61
CA PRO A 117 -3.94 4.33 -7.62
C PRO A 117 -3.52 5.38 -6.58
N ASP A 118 -4.38 6.33 -6.30
CA ASP A 118 -4.07 7.50 -5.46
C ASP A 118 -5.10 7.61 -4.33
N ASN A 119 -6.28 8.14 -4.63
CA ASN A 119 -7.42 8.20 -3.72
C ASN A 119 -8.37 7.02 -3.91
N CYS A 120 -9.07 6.67 -2.83
CA CYS A 120 -10.19 5.74 -2.86
C CYS A 120 -11.27 6.15 -1.86
N ALA A 121 -12.44 5.55 -1.95
CA ALA A 121 -13.50 5.78 -0.97
C ALA A 121 -14.32 4.50 -0.83
N ILE A 122 -14.80 4.26 0.39
CA ILE A 122 -15.77 3.21 0.65
C ILE A 122 -17.15 3.85 0.72
N ASP A 123 -18.06 3.40 -0.14
CA ASP A 123 -19.43 3.87 -0.08
C ASP A 123 -20.27 3.13 0.97
N SER A 124 -21.52 3.55 1.16
CA SER A 124 -22.43 2.96 2.15
C SER A 124 -22.81 1.51 1.86
N ALA A 125 -22.56 1.01 0.65
CA ALA A 125 -22.75 -0.39 0.28
C ALA A 125 -21.47 -1.22 0.48
N GLY A 126 -20.38 -0.61 0.96
CA GLY A 126 -19.10 -1.28 1.20
C GLY A 126 -18.26 -1.47 -0.06
N ARG A 127 -18.60 -0.80 -1.17
CA ARG A 127 -17.81 -0.86 -2.42
C ARG A 127 -16.60 0.04 -2.28
N LEU A 128 -15.44 -0.50 -2.66
CA LEU A 128 -14.20 0.24 -2.93
C LEU A 128 -14.20 0.76 -4.36
#